data_AF-A0A1Z4KVK8-F1
#
_entry.id   AF-A0A1Z4KVK8-F1
#
_cell.length_a   1.000
_cell.length_b   1.000
_cell.length_c   1.000
_cell.angle_alpha   90.00
_cell.angle_beta   90.00
_cell.angle_gamma   90.00
#
_symmetry.space_group_name_H-M   'P 1'
#
loop_
_entity.id
_entity.type
_entity.pdbx_description
1 polymer ?
#
loop_
_entity_poly.entity_id
_entity_poly.type
_entity_poly.pdbx_seq_one_letter_code
_entity_poly.pdbx_strand_id
1 'polypeptide(L)'
;MKVSAKKTKITATTDGFDFLGWHIIVQSNGKFNCTPSEENFKKFRQKVKAIVNCSNYGSSVKAEKLAPIVRGWRNYHRFCDMSGSRFSLWFLSKRTHTVFNKETKNDHESSIKLAQKAFPKVPCFQNSYVMVKGDKSPYDGDLTYWSERNSKLYDGETSKTIKKQNHTCGYCGLKCTSEERVHLHHIDGNHKNRKPKNLIVVHESCHDYIHMGKRVTP
;
A
#
# COMPACT_ATOMS: atom_id res chain seq x y z
N MET A 1 31.54 -10.06 1.05
CA MET A 1 30.25 -10.73 1.36
C MET A 1 30.07 -11.86 0.35
N LYS A 2 29.93 -13.14 0.75
CA LYS A 2 29.73 -14.27 -0.17
C LYS A 2 28.23 -14.54 -0.34
N VAL A 3 27.79 -14.73 -1.58
CA VAL A 3 26.38 -15.00 -1.91
C VAL A 3 26.07 -16.48 -1.64
N SER A 4 24.87 -16.77 -1.10
CA SER A 4 24.45 -18.13 -0.79
C SER A 4 24.03 -18.89 -2.06
N ALA A 5 24.83 -19.86 -2.51
CA ALA A 5 24.55 -20.67 -3.69
C ALA A 5 23.18 -21.39 -3.63
N LYS A 6 22.69 -21.74 -2.44
CA LYS A 6 21.37 -22.36 -2.24
C LYS A 6 20.20 -21.41 -2.54
N LYS A 7 20.38 -20.11 -2.28
CA LYS A 7 19.33 -19.09 -2.43
C LYS A 7 19.37 -18.40 -3.79
N THR A 8 20.49 -18.52 -4.50
CA THR A 8 20.71 -17.84 -5.78
C THR A 8 20.43 -18.79 -6.92
N LYS A 9 19.45 -18.43 -7.74
CA LYS A 9 19.10 -19.13 -8.98
C LYS A 9 18.85 -18.09 -10.07
N ILE A 10 19.39 -18.32 -11.25
CA ILE A 10 19.03 -17.60 -12.46
C ILE A 10 17.86 -18.36 -13.09
N THR A 11 16.73 -17.69 -13.30
CA THR A 11 15.54 -18.27 -13.93
C THR A 11 15.16 -17.47 -15.16
N ALA A 12 14.58 -18.12 -16.15
CA ALA A 12 13.95 -17.41 -17.25
C ALA A 12 12.75 -16.61 -16.71
N THR A 13 12.52 -15.43 -17.28
CA THR A 13 11.38 -14.58 -16.91
C THR A 13 10.04 -15.25 -17.19
N THR A 14 10.01 -16.20 -18.14
CA THR A 14 8.85 -17.04 -18.47
C THR A 14 8.55 -18.12 -17.44
N ASP A 15 9.56 -18.60 -16.71
CA ASP A 15 9.38 -19.57 -15.62
C ASP A 15 8.97 -18.86 -14.32
N GLY A 16 9.34 -17.58 -14.22
CA GLY A 16 9.07 -16.73 -13.09
C GLY A 16 9.96 -16.98 -11.88
N PHE A 17 9.75 -16.20 -10.83
CA PHE A 17 10.43 -16.35 -9.55
C PHE A 17 9.63 -15.68 -8.43
N ASP A 18 9.93 -16.08 -7.19
CA ASP A 18 9.31 -15.49 -6.01
C ASP A 18 10.19 -14.35 -5.44
N PHE A 19 9.59 -13.20 -5.20
CA PHE A 19 10.25 -12.04 -4.59
C PHE A 19 9.27 -11.28 -3.70
N LEU A 20 9.70 -10.96 -2.47
CA LEU A 20 8.88 -10.27 -1.46
C LEU A 20 7.49 -10.90 -1.23
N GLY A 21 7.35 -12.21 -1.44
CA GLY A 21 6.08 -12.90 -1.27
C GLY A 21 5.15 -12.85 -2.47
N TRP A 22 5.60 -12.30 -3.59
CA TRP A 22 4.94 -12.35 -4.89
C TRP A 22 5.64 -13.31 -5.83
N HIS A 23 4.86 -14.01 -6.65
CA HIS A 23 5.32 -14.76 -7.79
C HIS A 23 5.22 -13.89 -9.04
N ILE A 24 6.38 -13.59 -9.63
CA ILE A 24 6.53 -12.69 -10.77
C ILE A 24 6.83 -13.53 -12.02
N ILE A 25 6.13 -13.25 -13.11
CA ILE A 25 6.28 -13.97 -14.38
C ILE A 25 6.02 -13.03 -15.57
N VAL A 26 6.72 -13.26 -16.67
CA VAL A 26 6.41 -12.67 -17.98
C VAL A 26 5.66 -13.73 -18.78
N GLN A 27 4.41 -13.43 -19.15
CA GLN A 27 3.57 -14.32 -19.94
C GLN A 27 4.11 -14.46 -21.36
N SER A 28 3.68 -15.50 -22.09
CA SER A 28 4.06 -15.74 -23.49
C SER A 28 3.72 -14.57 -24.44
N ASN A 29 2.74 -13.74 -24.08
CA ASN A 29 2.37 -12.52 -24.80
C ASN A 29 3.28 -11.31 -24.47
N GLY A 30 4.35 -11.51 -23.70
CA GLY A 30 5.27 -10.46 -23.24
C GLY A 30 4.75 -9.59 -22.09
N LYS A 31 3.55 -9.82 -21.58
CA LYS A 31 2.97 -9.04 -20.48
C LYS A 31 3.45 -9.54 -19.12
N PHE A 32 3.76 -8.58 -18.25
CA PHE A 32 4.07 -8.83 -16.85
C PHE A 32 2.82 -9.27 -16.07
N ASN A 33 2.96 -10.32 -15.27
CA ASN A 33 1.99 -10.74 -14.28
C ASN A 33 2.63 -10.99 -12.92
N CYS A 34 1.88 -10.68 -11.86
CA CYS A 34 2.34 -10.83 -10.49
C CYS A 34 1.18 -11.36 -9.65
N THR A 35 1.40 -12.46 -8.94
CA THR A 35 0.39 -13.07 -8.05
C THR A 35 1.00 -13.28 -6.66
N PRO A 36 0.21 -13.40 -5.58
CA PRO A 36 0.75 -13.85 -4.31
C PRO A 36 1.43 -15.22 -4.45
N SER A 37 2.69 -15.32 -3.97
CA SER A 37 3.45 -16.58 -4.00
C SER A 37 2.74 -17.67 -3.19
N GLU A 38 3.00 -18.92 -3.54
CA GLU A 38 2.39 -20.06 -2.87
C GLU A 38 2.76 -20.11 -1.39
N GLU A 39 4.03 -19.84 -1.06
CA GLU A 39 4.52 -19.82 0.31
C GLU A 39 3.85 -18.71 1.14
N ASN A 40 3.69 -17.51 0.56
CA ASN A 40 2.98 -16.41 1.22
C ASN A 40 1.52 -16.80 1.52
N PHE A 41 0.80 -17.36 0.55
CA PHE A 41 -0.58 -17.79 0.73
C PHE A 41 -0.70 -18.91 1.78
N LYS A 42 0.24 -19.88 1.80
CA LYS A 42 0.31 -20.94 2.82
C LYS A 42 0.45 -20.35 4.22
N LYS A 43 1.39 -19.42 4.43
CA LYS A 43 1.60 -18.73 5.72
C LYS A 43 0.37 -17.94 6.15
N PHE A 44 -0.24 -17.18 5.23
CA PHE A 44 -1.49 -16.46 5.49
C PHE A 44 -2.62 -17.42 5.91
N ARG A 45 -2.81 -18.51 5.15
CA ARG A 45 -3.83 -19.52 5.42
C ARG A 45 -3.62 -20.20 6.77
N GLN A 46 -2.37 -20.48 7.15
CA GLN A 46 -2.04 -21.04 8.48
C GLN A 46 -2.46 -20.10 9.60
N LYS A 47 -2.17 -18.80 9.49
CA LYS A 47 -2.60 -17.79 10.49
C LYS A 47 -4.12 -17.73 10.63
N VAL A 48 -4.84 -17.71 9.50
CA VAL A 48 -6.32 -17.73 9.51
C VAL A 48 -6.85 -19.00 10.17
N LYS A 49 -6.33 -20.18 9.79
CA LYS A 49 -6.74 -21.46 10.37
C LYS A 49 -6.50 -21.52 11.88
N ALA A 50 -5.36 -21.01 12.36
CA ALA A 50 -5.04 -20.99 13.78
C ALA A 50 -6.10 -20.22 14.60
N ILE A 51 -6.58 -19.09 14.08
CA ILE A 51 -7.62 -18.29 14.74
C ILE A 51 -8.99 -18.98 14.67
N VAL A 52 -9.37 -19.47 13.48
CA VAL A 52 -10.67 -20.13 13.28
C VAL A 52 -10.82 -21.39 14.14
N ASN A 53 -9.75 -22.18 14.26
CA ASN A 53 -9.76 -23.43 15.01
C ASN A 53 -9.46 -23.26 16.51
N CYS A 54 -9.18 -22.04 16.99
CA CYS A 54 -8.95 -21.81 18.41
C CYS A 54 -10.25 -22.00 19.20
N SER A 55 -10.27 -22.97 20.11
CA SER A 55 -11.41 -23.26 21.00
C SER A 55 -11.66 -22.15 22.01
N ASN A 56 -10.62 -21.39 22.37
CA ASN A 56 -10.69 -20.35 23.42
C ASN A 56 -11.38 -19.06 22.96
N TYR A 57 -11.70 -18.94 21.66
CA TYR A 57 -12.31 -17.73 21.10
C TYR A 57 -13.74 -18.04 20.61
N GLY A 58 -14.69 -17.20 21.02
CA GLY A 58 -16.02 -17.15 20.40
C GLY A 58 -16.01 -16.50 19.02
N SER A 59 -17.12 -16.63 18.28
CA SER A 59 -17.29 -16.15 16.90
C SER A 59 -16.94 -14.67 16.73
N SER A 60 -17.42 -13.81 17.64
CA SER A 60 -17.17 -12.36 17.59
C SER A 60 -15.69 -12.02 17.70
N VAL A 61 -14.99 -12.62 18.67
CA VAL A 61 -13.55 -12.41 18.90
C VAL A 61 -12.73 -12.94 17.71
N LYS A 62 -13.12 -14.09 17.15
CA LYS A 62 -12.50 -14.62 15.92
C LYS A 62 -12.65 -13.65 14.77
N ALA A 63 -13.84 -13.09 14.55
CA ALA A 63 -14.08 -12.13 13.47
C ALA A 63 -13.24 -10.86 13.63
N GLU A 64 -13.12 -10.33 14.85
CA GLU A 64 -12.30 -9.15 15.15
C GLU A 64 -10.81 -9.37 14.95
N LYS A 65 -10.30 -10.55 15.29
CA LYS A 65 -8.90 -10.92 15.06
C LYS A 65 -8.60 -11.18 13.56
N LEU A 66 -9.54 -11.76 12.83
CA LEU A 66 -9.38 -12.10 11.41
C LEU A 66 -9.41 -10.86 10.51
N ALA A 67 -10.33 -9.93 10.76
CA ALA A 67 -10.55 -8.75 9.92
C ALA A 67 -9.27 -7.95 9.58
N PRO A 68 -8.41 -7.56 10.55
CA PRO A 68 -7.19 -6.81 10.25
C PRO A 68 -6.16 -7.64 9.48
N ILE A 69 -6.07 -8.96 9.74
CA ILE A 69 -5.14 -9.86 9.05
C ILE A 69 -5.54 -10.01 7.58
N VAL A 70 -6.83 -10.26 7.32
CA VAL A 70 -7.35 -10.40 5.95
C VAL A 70 -7.24 -9.07 5.21
N ARG A 71 -7.61 -7.95 5.85
CA ARG A 71 -7.49 -6.61 5.26
C ARG A 71 -6.05 -6.27 4.92
N GLY A 72 -5.13 -6.47 5.85
CA GLY A 72 -3.70 -6.22 5.63
C GLY A 72 -3.14 -7.06 4.49
N TRP A 73 -3.46 -8.35 4.45
CA TRP A 73 -3.03 -9.24 3.37
C TRP A 73 -3.59 -8.82 2.01
N ARG A 74 -4.88 -8.44 1.93
CA ARG A 74 -5.47 -7.93 0.69
C ARG A 74 -4.87 -6.59 0.25
N ASN A 75 -4.61 -5.67 1.19
CA ASN A 75 -3.97 -4.38 0.89
C ASN A 75 -2.55 -4.57 0.36
N TYR A 76 -1.77 -5.49 0.94
CA TYR A 76 -0.41 -5.77 0.50
C TYR A 76 -0.37 -6.31 -0.94
N HIS A 77 -1.32 -7.18 -1.29
CA HIS A 77 -1.43 -7.79 -2.61
C HIS A 77 -2.37 -7.03 -3.56
N ARG A 78 -2.79 -5.81 -3.22
CA ARG A 78 -3.84 -5.10 -3.97
C ARG A 78 -3.46 -4.80 -5.41
N PHE A 79 -2.17 -4.75 -5.73
CA PHE A 79 -1.65 -4.47 -7.07
C PHE A 79 -1.28 -5.72 -7.87
N CYS A 80 -1.45 -6.90 -7.27
CA CYS A 80 -1.28 -8.18 -7.93
C CYS A 80 -2.57 -8.61 -8.66
N ASP A 81 -2.44 -9.61 -9.52
CA ASP A 81 -3.58 -10.39 -9.99
C ASP A 81 -4.15 -11.24 -8.85
N MET A 82 -5.38 -10.87 -8.45
CA MET A 82 -6.15 -11.50 -7.39
C MET A 82 -7.36 -12.26 -7.93
N SER A 83 -7.45 -12.47 -9.25
CA SER A 83 -8.59 -13.12 -9.92
C SER A 83 -8.68 -14.63 -9.64
N GLY A 84 -7.56 -15.25 -9.27
CA GLY A 84 -7.49 -16.68 -8.99
C GLY A 84 -8.44 -17.14 -7.88
N SER A 85 -9.05 -18.32 -8.06
CA SER A 85 -10.05 -18.90 -7.13
C SER A 85 -9.56 -18.99 -5.69
N ARG A 86 -8.27 -19.28 -5.47
CA ARG A 86 -7.63 -19.32 -4.15
C ARG A 86 -7.65 -17.96 -3.44
N PHE A 87 -7.58 -16.86 -4.18
CA PHE A 87 -7.49 -15.48 -3.66
C PHE A 87 -8.86 -14.88 -3.34
N SER A 88 -9.95 -15.49 -3.82
CA SER A 88 -11.31 -15.16 -3.40
C SER A 88 -11.54 -15.34 -1.89
N LEU A 89 -10.73 -16.21 -1.27
CA LEU A 89 -10.85 -16.67 0.13
C LEU A 89 -12.19 -17.36 0.46
N TRP A 90 -12.98 -17.74 -0.56
CA TRP A 90 -14.31 -18.30 -0.38
C TRP A 90 -14.33 -19.51 0.55
N PHE A 91 -13.42 -20.48 0.34
CA PHE A 91 -13.33 -21.68 1.18
C PHE A 91 -13.02 -21.37 2.65
N LEU A 92 -12.18 -20.36 2.91
CA LEU A 92 -11.86 -19.93 4.28
C LEU A 92 -13.05 -19.23 4.93
N SER A 93 -13.73 -18.36 4.19
CA SER A 93 -14.95 -17.69 4.65
C SER A 93 -16.06 -18.70 4.96
N LYS A 94 -16.29 -19.67 4.05
CA LYS A 94 -17.29 -20.73 4.22
C LYS A 94 -16.98 -21.59 5.44
N ARG A 95 -15.73 -22.01 5.62
CA ARG A 95 -15.34 -22.78 6.82
C ARG A 95 -15.55 -21.97 8.11
N THR A 96 -15.21 -20.68 8.09
CA THR A 96 -15.39 -19.80 9.24
C THR A 96 -16.87 -19.66 9.60
N HIS A 97 -17.73 -19.45 8.60
CA HIS A 97 -19.18 -19.46 8.76
C HIS A 97 -19.68 -20.76 9.40
N THR A 98 -19.24 -21.93 8.89
CA THR A 98 -19.63 -23.22 9.48
C THR A 98 -19.19 -23.36 10.94
N VAL A 99 -18.05 -22.79 11.33
CA VAL A 99 -17.60 -22.79 12.73
C VAL A 99 -18.48 -21.86 13.57
N PHE A 100 -18.82 -20.67 13.08
CA PHE A 100 -19.66 -19.71 13.80
C PHE A 100 -21.09 -20.22 13.99
N ASN A 101 -21.65 -20.90 12.99
CA ASN A 101 -22.99 -21.47 13.04
C ASN A 101 -23.12 -22.69 13.96
N LYS A 102 -22.00 -23.22 14.50
CA LYS A 102 -22.03 -24.27 15.53
C LYS A 102 -22.15 -23.70 16.94
N GLU A 103 -21.88 -22.41 17.13
CA GLU A 103 -22.03 -21.78 18.43
C GLU A 103 -23.51 -21.45 18.67
N THR A 104 -24.10 -21.99 19.73
CA THR A 104 -25.54 -21.87 20.04
C THR A 104 -26.02 -20.43 20.23
N LYS A 105 -25.10 -19.50 20.54
CA LYS A 105 -25.38 -18.08 20.73
C LYS A 105 -25.61 -17.33 19.42
N ASN A 106 -25.24 -17.91 18.27
CA ASN A 106 -25.40 -17.28 16.97
C ASN A 106 -26.59 -17.90 16.24
N ASP A 107 -27.42 -17.06 15.63
CA ASP A 107 -28.33 -17.48 14.57
C ASP A 107 -27.59 -17.56 13.21
N HIS A 108 -28.31 -18.02 12.18
CA HIS A 108 -27.75 -18.12 10.83
C HIS A 108 -27.30 -16.75 10.28
N GLU A 109 -28.09 -15.70 10.50
CA GLU A 109 -27.83 -14.37 9.93
C GLU A 109 -26.61 -13.69 10.57
N SER A 110 -26.50 -13.75 11.89
CA SER A 110 -25.36 -13.27 12.67
C SER A 110 -24.08 -14.01 12.29
N SER A 111 -24.13 -15.32 12.06
CA SER A 111 -23.00 -16.11 11.57
C SER A 111 -22.51 -15.62 10.21
N ILE A 112 -23.42 -15.29 9.29
CA ILE A 112 -23.09 -14.69 7.99
C ILE A 112 -22.44 -13.31 8.16
N LYS A 113 -23.05 -12.43 8.97
CA LYS A 113 -22.53 -11.06 9.22
C LYS A 113 -21.12 -11.10 9.81
N LEU A 114 -20.88 -11.99 10.78
CA LEU A 114 -19.57 -12.16 11.40
C LEU A 114 -18.52 -12.70 10.41
N ALA A 115 -18.88 -13.67 9.56
CA ALA A 115 -17.99 -14.16 8.52
C ALA A 115 -17.65 -13.06 7.50
N GLN A 116 -18.63 -12.25 7.09
CA GLN A 116 -18.39 -11.10 6.21
C GLN A 116 -17.49 -10.03 6.88
N LYS A 117 -17.70 -9.76 8.18
CA LYS A 117 -16.82 -8.88 8.98
C LYS A 117 -15.38 -9.41 9.03
N ALA A 118 -15.20 -10.72 9.19
CA ALA A 118 -13.90 -11.38 9.26
C ALA A 118 -13.13 -11.35 7.92
N PHE A 119 -13.85 -11.38 6.78
CA PHE A 119 -13.27 -11.40 5.44
C PHE A 119 -13.69 -10.17 4.63
N PRO A 120 -13.22 -8.96 5.00
CA PRO A 120 -13.59 -7.73 4.31
C PRO A 120 -13.12 -7.75 2.85
N LYS A 121 -13.97 -7.24 1.95
CA LYS A 121 -13.58 -6.97 0.57
C LYS A 121 -12.69 -5.73 0.54
N VAL A 122 -11.65 -5.80 -0.29
CA VAL A 122 -10.72 -4.69 -0.55
C VAL A 122 -10.55 -4.63 -2.07
N PRO A 123 -10.66 -3.44 -2.69
CA PRO A 123 -10.47 -3.29 -4.12
C PRO A 123 -9.04 -3.65 -4.54
N CYS A 124 -8.92 -4.37 -5.66
CA CYS A 124 -7.64 -4.69 -6.30
C CYS A 124 -7.47 -3.88 -7.59
N PHE A 125 -6.23 -3.49 -7.88
CA PHE A 125 -5.80 -2.61 -8.95
C PHE A 125 -4.58 -3.23 -9.63
N GLN A 126 -4.79 -4.33 -10.36
CA GLN A 126 -3.71 -5.06 -11.02
C GLN A 126 -2.86 -4.11 -11.89
N ASN A 127 -1.54 -4.13 -11.68
CA ASN A 127 -0.57 -3.34 -12.46
C ASN A 127 -0.88 -1.83 -12.56
N SER A 128 -1.63 -1.26 -11.63
CA SER A 128 -2.07 0.15 -11.69
C SER A 128 -0.98 1.15 -11.26
N TYR A 129 0.29 0.75 -11.32
CA TYR A 129 1.40 1.66 -11.09
C TYR A 129 1.69 2.44 -12.37
N VAL A 130 1.92 3.75 -12.23
CA VAL A 130 2.41 4.57 -13.35
C VAL A 130 3.87 4.18 -13.59
N MET A 131 4.16 3.54 -14.72
CA MET A 131 5.53 3.18 -15.11
C MET A 131 6.37 4.43 -15.37
N VAL A 132 7.66 4.35 -15.07
CA VAL A 132 8.64 5.33 -15.55
C VAL A 132 8.73 5.21 -17.08
N LYS A 133 8.88 6.32 -17.80
CA LYS A 133 9.11 6.29 -19.26
C LYS A 133 10.45 5.59 -19.52
N GLY A 134 10.50 4.71 -20.52
CA GLY A 134 11.59 3.73 -20.65
C GLY A 134 13.00 4.32 -20.79
N ASP A 135 13.12 5.50 -21.38
CA ASP A 135 14.36 6.25 -21.58
C ASP A 135 14.72 7.20 -20.42
N LYS A 136 13.86 7.30 -19.40
CA LYS A 136 14.06 8.23 -18.28
C LYS A 136 14.89 7.62 -17.16
N SER A 137 15.83 8.40 -16.66
CA SER A 137 16.66 8.09 -15.49
C SER A 137 16.57 9.24 -14.49
N PRO A 138 16.53 9.00 -13.16
CA PRO A 138 16.55 10.09 -12.16
C PRO A 138 17.71 11.07 -12.34
N TYR A 139 18.76 10.65 -13.05
CA TYR A 139 19.97 11.42 -13.33
C TYR A 139 20.06 11.93 -14.78
N ASP A 140 18.97 11.88 -15.55
CA ASP A 140 18.92 12.36 -16.94
C ASP A 140 18.78 13.89 -17.09
N GLY A 141 18.63 14.61 -15.97
CA GLY A 141 18.45 16.06 -15.95
C GLY A 141 17.02 16.54 -16.23
N ASP A 142 16.05 15.65 -16.48
CA ASP A 142 14.64 16.02 -16.70
C ASP A 142 13.92 16.26 -15.36
N LEU A 143 14.32 17.32 -14.67
CA LEU A 143 13.75 17.71 -13.38
C LEU A 143 12.24 17.98 -13.45
N THR A 144 11.73 18.37 -14.62
CA THR A 144 10.29 18.61 -14.82
C THR A 144 9.53 17.29 -14.76
N TYR A 145 9.93 16.29 -15.54
CA TYR A 145 9.33 14.95 -15.49
C TYR A 145 9.38 14.35 -14.09
N TRP A 146 10.55 14.40 -13.44
CA TRP A 146 10.74 13.80 -12.12
C TRP A 146 9.94 14.52 -11.04
N SER A 147 9.83 15.85 -11.10
CA SER A 147 9.02 16.62 -10.15
C SER A 147 7.51 16.41 -10.34
N GLU A 148 7.02 16.42 -11.57
CA GLU A 148 5.63 16.08 -11.90
C GLU A 148 5.26 14.68 -11.41
N ARG A 149 6.18 13.73 -11.63
CA ARG A 149 6.00 12.35 -11.20
C ARG A 149 5.97 12.23 -9.68
N ASN A 150 6.93 12.85 -8.98
CA ASN A 150 7.01 12.87 -7.53
C ASN A 150 5.76 13.49 -6.90
N SER A 151 5.22 14.54 -7.53
CA SER A 151 4.00 15.20 -7.08
C SER A 151 2.76 14.29 -7.04
N LYS A 152 2.73 13.20 -7.81
CA LYS A 152 1.64 12.21 -7.80
C LYS A 152 1.67 11.29 -6.59
N LEU A 153 2.77 11.28 -5.81
CA LEU A 153 2.87 10.52 -4.57
C LEU A 153 2.14 11.17 -3.39
N TYR A 154 1.79 12.45 -3.54
CA TYR A 154 1.04 13.22 -2.54
C TYR A 154 -0.45 13.23 -2.87
N ASP A 155 -1.28 13.23 -1.83
CA ASP A 155 -2.73 13.32 -1.89
C ASP A 155 -3.24 14.62 -1.22
N GLY A 156 -4.58 14.78 -1.20
CA GLY A 156 -5.25 15.88 -0.51
C GLY A 156 -4.81 17.29 -0.95
N GLU A 157 -4.66 18.18 0.03
CA GLU A 157 -4.29 19.58 -0.18
C GLU A 157 -2.85 19.73 -0.70
N THR A 158 -1.93 18.86 -0.27
CA THR A 158 -0.53 18.88 -0.74
C THR A 158 -0.47 18.66 -2.26
N SER A 159 -1.22 17.68 -2.79
CA SER A 159 -1.29 17.39 -4.22
C SER A 159 -1.89 18.54 -5.04
N LYS A 160 -2.88 19.26 -4.50
CA LYS A 160 -3.49 20.42 -5.16
C LYS A 160 -2.50 21.59 -5.20
N THR A 161 -1.86 21.88 -4.08
CA THR A 161 -0.95 23.02 -3.94
C THR A 161 0.33 22.82 -4.75
N ILE A 162 0.92 21.61 -4.78
CA ILE A 162 2.12 21.36 -5.58
C ILE A 162 1.86 21.50 -7.09
N LYS A 163 0.69 21.08 -7.58
CA LYS A 163 0.27 21.30 -8.98
C LYS A 163 0.09 22.78 -9.29
N LYS A 164 -0.55 23.53 -8.39
CA LYS A 164 -0.72 24.98 -8.50
C LYS A 164 0.62 25.72 -8.57
N GLN A 165 1.63 25.22 -7.86
CA GLN A 165 3.00 25.74 -7.87
C GLN A 165 3.85 25.20 -9.04
N ASN A 166 3.26 24.56 -10.05
CA ASN A 166 4.00 23.97 -11.16
C ASN A 166 5.16 23.06 -10.70
N HIS A 167 4.89 22.29 -9.65
CA HIS A 167 5.82 21.31 -9.08
C HIS A 167 7.13 21.93 -8.56
N THR A 168 7.09 23.17 -8.09
CA THR A 168 8.22 23.84 -7.42
C THR A 168 7.92 24.16 -5.96
N CYS A 169 8.99 24.32 -5.19
CA CYS A 169 8.94 24.79 -3.82
C CYS A 169 8.59 26.28 -3.78
N GLY A 170 7.63 26.65 -2.93
CA GLY A 170 7.17 28.03 -2.78
C GLY A 170 8.17 28.95 -2.05
N TYR A 171 9.26 28.40 -1.52
CA TYR A 171 10.31 29.15 -0.81
C TYR A 171 11.55 29.36 -1.70
N CYS A 172 12.20 28.27 -2.14
CA CYS A 172 13.45 28.36 -2.92
C CYS A 172 13.23 28.37 -4.44
N GLY A 173 12.02 28.09 -4.93
CA GLY A 173 11.70 28.03 -6.36
C GLY A 173 12.19 26.78 -7.10
N LEU A 174 12.99 25.93 -6.46
CA LEU A 174 13.50 24.69 -7.05
C LEU A 174 12.40 23.64 -7.22
N LYS A 175 12.61 22.71 -8.16
CA LYS A 175 11.68 21.59 -8.42
C LYS A 175 11.62 20.62 -7.24
N CYS A 176 10.42 20.12 -6.93
CA CYS A 176 10.18 19.14 -5.88
C CYS A 176 10.44 17.70 -6.36
N THR A 177 11.71 17.30 -6.41
CA THR A 177 12.13 15.94 -6.80
C THR A 177 11.95 14.93 -5.68
N SER A 178 12.23 13.65 -5.95
CA SER A 178 12.12 12.55 -4.97
C SER A 178 13.23 12.53 -3.93
N GLU A 179 14.23 13.40 -4.03
CA GLU A 179 15.36 13.45 -3.09
C GLU A 179 14.94 13.96 -1.71
N GLU A 180 13.89 14.78 -1.67
CA GLU A 180 13.42 15.43 -0.45
C GLU A 180 11.90 15.42 -0.38
N ARG A 181 11.37 15.26 0.84
CA ARG A 181 9.92 15.33 1.06
C ARG A 181 9.47 16.79 1.02
N VAL A 182 8.21 16.99 0.64
CA VAL A 182 7.58 18.30 0.72
C VAL A 182 6.62 18.40 1.90
N HIS A 183 6.57 19.57 2.51
CA HIS A 183 5.67 19.94 3.59
C HIS A 183 4.69 21.03 3.15
N LEU A 184 3.50 21.00 3.73
CA LEU A 184 2.48 22.03 3.54
C LEU A 184 2.70 23.13 4.60
N HIS A 185 2.93 24.36 4.14
CA HIS A 185 3.19 25.52 4.97
C HIS A 185 2.05 26.53 4.89
N HIS A 186 1.73 27.17 6.02
CA HIS A 186 0.74 28.23 6.11
C HIS A 186 1.46 29.59 6.05
N ILE A 187 1.19 30.39 5.03
CA ILE A 187 1.87 31.68 4.80
C ILE A 187 1.68 32.62 5.99
N ASP A 188 0.46 32.68 6.53
CA ASP A 188 0.12 33.52 7.70
C ASP A 188 0.55 32.94 9.06
N GLY A 189 1.13 31.72 9.08
CA GLY A 189 1.46 31.00 10.31
C GLY A 189 0.25 30.46 11.09
N ASN A 190 -0.98 30.68 10.64
CA ASN A 190 -2.20 30.21 11.28
C ASN A 190 -2.61 28.84 10.73
N HIS A 191 -2.27 27.78 11.47
CA HIS A 191 -2.58 26.39 11.12
C HIS A 191 -4.09 26.07 11.02
N LYS A 192 -4.98 26.97 11.46
CA LYS A 192 -6.44 26.84 11.29
C LYS A 192 -6.92 27.38 9.94
N ASN A 193 -6.17 28.27 9.29
CA ASN A 193 -6.55 28.88 8.02
C ASN A 193 -6.17 28.00 6.82
N ARG A 194 -7.03 27.04 6.49
CA ARG A 194 -6.85 26.09 5.38
C ARG A 194 -7.26 26.63 4.00
N LYS A 195 -7.38 27.96 3.84
CA LYS A 195 -7.73 28.52 2.53
C LYS A 195 -6.61 28.19 1.52
N PRO A 196 -6.92 27.76 0.28
CA PRO A 196 -5.89 27.40 -0.72
C PRO A 196 -4.93 28.53 -1.13
N LYS A 197 -5.27 29.79 -0.80
CA LYS A 197 -4.38 30.95 -0.99
C LYS A 197 -3.34 31.09 0.13
N ASN A 198 -3.62 30.52 1.31
CA ASN A 198 -2.76 30.56 2.49
C ASN A 198 -1.82 29.35 2.58
N LEU A 199 -1.96 28.37 1.69
CA LEU A 199 -1.16 27.15 1.69
C LEU A 199 -0.12 27.21 0.58
N ILE A 200 1.12 26.92 0.93
CA ILE A 200 2.22 26.67 -0.01
C ILE A 200 2.88 25.34 0.30
N VAL A 201 3.43 24.71 -0.73
CA VAL A 201 4.27 23.52 -0.59
C VAL A 201 5.73 23.96 -0.61
N VAL A 202 6.49 23.49 0.36
CA VAL A 202 7.93 23.76 0.49
C VAL A 202 8.68 22.46 0.72
N HIS A 203 9.97 22.42 0.41
CA HIS A 203 10.85 21.33 0.84
C HIS A 203 10.89 21.22 2.37
N GLU A 204 11.18 20.03 2.89
CA GLU A 204 11.35 19.78 4.33
C GLU A 204 12.39 20.71 4.96
N SER A 205 13.56 20.84 4.35
CA SER A 205 14.64 21.76 4.73
C SER A 205 14.23 23.23 4.66
N CYS A 206 13.50 23.62 3.61
CA CYS A 206 12.96 24.98 3.48
C CYS A 206 11.95 25.27 4.59
N HIS A 207 11.11 24.29 4.93
CA HIS A 207 10.15 24.40 6.01
C HIS A 207 10.84 24.63 7.35
N ASP A 208 11.91 23.86 7.62
CA ASP A 208 12.70 24.03 8.83
C ASP A 208 13.36 25.40 8.89
N TYR A 209 13.97 25.86 7.79
CA TYR A 209 14.58 27.19 7.70
C TYR A 209 13.59 28.32 8.00
N ILE A 210 12.35 28.23 7.50
CA ILE A 210 11.30 29.21 7.79
C ILE A 210 10.97 29.29 9.30
N HIS A 211 11.05 28.17 10.02
CA HIS A 211 10.74 28.12 11.45
C HIS A 211 11.97 28.28 12.36
N MET A 212 13.19 28.12 11.83
CA MET A 212 14.43 28.34 12.58
C MET A 212 14.53 29.77 13.12
N GLY A 213 14.09 30.77 12.35
CA GLY A 213 14.08 32.18 12.77
C GLY A 213 13.06 32.54 13.86
N LYS A 214 12.19 31.60 14.28
CA LYS A 214 11.14 31.82 15.30
C LYS A 214 11.44 31.15 16.64
N ARG A 215 12.60 30.52 16.81
CA ARG A 215 13.06 30.01 18.11
C ARG A 215 13.53 31.20 18.95
N VAL A 216 12.61 31.79 19.71
CA VAL A 216 12.96 32.64 20.84
C VAL A 216 13.80 31.78 21.77
N THR A 217 15.09 32.07 21.89
CA THR A 217 15.94 31.50 22.94
C THR A 217 15.35 31.91 24.29
N PRO A 218 15.23 30.98 25.26
CA PRO A 218 14.68 31.28 26.58
C PRO A 218 15.47 32.36 27.32
#